data_AF-A0A7Y4F0B1-F1
#
_entry.id   AF-A0A7Y4F0B1-F1
#
_cell.length_a   1.000
_cell.length_b   1.000
_cell.length_c   1.000
_cell.angle_alpha   90.00
_cell.angle_beta   90.00
_cell.angle_gamma   90.00
#
_symmetry.space_group_name_H-M   'P 1'
#
loop_
_entity.id
_entity.type
_entity.pdbx_description
1 polymer ?
#
loop_
_entity_poly.entity_id
_entity_poly.type
_entity_poly.pdbx_seq_one_letter_code
_entity_poly.pdbx_strand_id
1 'polypeptide(L)'
;MENISVLSCEKITKTATFALRTAILFVCLGGSSVKSGELIVLADRGGEPTQKIMADILDLDAHELQQVRSQELERLRSGAYQQDAIISSMMPDFPVQTTRKEEKFKSQDFIETRFEIHRPLVLLGDGPMSLRWLQKNSRRLKEIRAFVLMVNAESQESVFKFSRIYGDNISVLPKGDVILDKYQVPSLPALITQDGVYQ
;
A
#
# COMPACT_ATOMS: atom_id res chain seq x y z
N MET A 1 -2.98 -29.65 49.28
CA MET A 1 -3.50 -31.03 49.29
C MET A 1 -4.76 -31.02 48.43
N GLU A 2 -4.71 -30.93 47.10
CA GLU A 2 -3.96 -31.70 46.08
C GLU A 2 -4.33 -33.19 46.01
N ASN A 3 -4.84 -33.58 44.85
CA ASN A 3 -4.75 -34.93 44.30
C ASN A 3 -4.55 -34.81 42.78
N ILE A 4 -3.53 -35.48 42.25
CA ILE A 4 -3.16 -35.53 40.82
C ILE A 4 -3.12 -37.02 40.42
N SER A 5 -3.57 -37.33 39.20
CA SER A 5 -3.39 -38.64 38.56
C SER A 5 -2.45 -38.50 37.36
N VAL A 6 -1.47 -39.41 37.21
CA VAL A 6 -0.56 -39.48 36.05
C VAL A 6 -0.41 -40.93 35.54
N LEU A 7 -0.32 -41.00 34.21
CA LEU A 7 -0.11 -42.11 33.26
C LEU A 7 1.26 -42.84 33.35
N SER A 8 1.36 -44.05 32.78
CA SER A 8 2.56 -44.66 32.11
C SER A 8 2.38 -46.19 31.90
N CYS A 9 3.07 -46.95 31.04
CA CYS A 9 3.95 -46.78 29.87
C CYS A 9 4.37 -48.20 29.37
N GLU A 10 4.73 -48.32 28.08
CA GLU A 10 5.79 -49.18 27.45
C GLU A 10 5.85 -50.73 27.49
N LYS A 11 6.03 -51.33 26.29
CA LYS A 11 7.14 -52.26 25.85
C LYS A 11 6.81 -52.84 24.44
N ILE A 12 7.50 -52.51 23.33
CA ILE A 12 8.79 -52.98 22.77
C ILE A 12 8.88 -54.51 22.54
N THR A 13 8.93 -55.01 21.27
CA THR A 13 10.01 -55.84 20.64
C THR A 13 9.61 -56.68 19.38
N LYS A 14 10.35 -56.45 18.27
CA LYS A 14 11.10 -57.41 17.41
C LYS A 14 10.42 -58.45 16.45
N THR A 15 10.54 -58.12 15.15
CA THR A 15 11.20 -58.85 14.02
C THR A 15 10.73 -60.24 13.50
N ALA A 16 10.77 -60.30 12.15
CA ALA A 16 10.79 -61.46 11.24
C ALA A 16 9.39 -62.01 10.88
N THR A 17 8.96 -62.18 9.62
CA THR A 17 9.66 -62.62 8.39
C THR A 17 8.71 -62.39 7.17
N PHE A 18 9.24 -62.43 5.94
CA PHE A 18 8.57 -62.27 4.62
C PHE A 18 8.42 -60.82 4.14
N ALA A 19 9.42 -60.17 3.52
CA ALA A 19 10.06 -60.50 2.24
C ALA A 19 9.07 -60.67 1.07
N LEU A 20 8.54 -59.56 0.52
CA LEU A 20 8.37 -59.37 -0.92
C LEU A 20 8.01 -57.91 -1.24
N ARG A 21 8.65 -57.33 -2.27
CA ARG A 21 8.50 -55.95 -2.81
C ARG A 21 9.32 -54.90 -2.06
N THR A 22 10.65 -54.93 -2.09
CA THR A 22 11.50 -54.43 -3.20
C THR A 22 10.99 -53.17 -3.90
N ALA A 23 11.87 -52.16 -3.91
CA ALA A 23 11.93 -50.96 -4.76
C ALA A 23 11.05 -49.77 -4.34
N ILE A 24 11.51 -48.53 -4.10
CA ILE A 24 12.78 -47.84 -4.37
C ILE A 24 12.93 -46.71 -3.34
N LEU A 25 14.11 -46.68 -2.73
CA LEU A 25 14.72 -45.60 -1.95
C LEU A 25 15.18 -44.48 -2.92
N PHE A 26 15.47 -43.28 -2.40
CA PHE A 26 16.23 -42.18 -3.02
C PHE A 26 15.44 -41.18 -3.88
N VAL A 27 15.16 -39.99 -3.31
CA VAL A 27 15.99 -38.76 -3.34
C VAL A 27 15.61 -37.86 -4.52
N CYS A 28 15.18 -36.64 -4.20
CA CYS A 28 15.72 -35.40 -4.75
C CYS A 28 14.98 -34.20 -4.14
N LEU A 29 15.69 -33.49 -3.25
CA LEU A 29 15.60 -32.05 -3.15
C LEU A 29 15.64 -31.47 -4.57
N GLY A 30 14.60 -30.75 -4.96
CA GLY A 30 14.53 -30.08 -6.25
C GLY A 30 13.68 -28.85 -6.10
N GLY A 31 14.32 -27.71 -5.82
CA GLY A 31 13.68 -26.41 -5.91
C GLY A 31 12.97 -26.29 -7.25
N SER A 32 11.69 -25.92 -7.19
CA SER A 32 10.90 -25.63 -8.37
C SER A 32 11.45 -24.34 -8.99
N SER A 33 12.52 -24.46 -9.77
CA SER A 33 12.88 -23.44 -10.74
C SER A 33 11.77 -23.47 -11.77
N VAL A 34 10.82 -22.55 -11.62
CA VAL A 34 9.86 -22.22 -12.66
C VAL A 34 10.69 -21.67 -13.81
N LYS A 35 11.09 -22.57 -14.72
CA LYS A 35 11.58 -22.18 -16.04
C LYS A 35 10.47 -21.37 -16.68
N SER A 36 10.67 -20.06 -16.78
CA SER A 36 9.88 -19.19 -17.64
C SER A 36 9.93 -19.79 -19.03
N GLY A 37 8.83 -20.42 -19.42
CA GLY A 37 8.68 -21.01 -20.74
C GLY A 37 8.85 -19.90 -21.75
N GLU A 38 9.82 -20.08 -22.64
CA GLU A 38 9.97 -19.25 -23.83
C GLU A 38 8.62 -19.18 -24.53
N LEU A 39 8.06 -17.97 -24.63
CA LEU A 39 6.80 -17.72 -25.29
C LEU A 39 7.00 -17.93 -26.79
N ILE A 40 6.64 -19.12 -27.27
CA ILE A 40 6.64 -19.43 -28.70
C ILE A 40 5.27 -19.02 -29.25
N VAL A 41 5.27 -18.06 -30.17
CA VAL A 41 4.04 -17.67 -30.89
C VAL A 41 3.70 -18.77 -31.90
N LEU A 42 2.73 -19.61 -31.53
CA LEU A 42 2.35 -20.80 -32.33
C LEU A 42 1.50 -20.45 -33.57
N ALA A 43 0.81 -19.31 -33.56
CA ALA A 43 0.10 -18.78 -34.72
C ALA A 43 -0.30 -17.31 -34.47
N ASP A 44 0.00 -16.43 -35.42
CA ASP A 44 -0.65 -15.12 -35.54
C ASP A 44 -1.80 -15.25 -36.54
N ARG A 45 -3.05 -15.09 -36.07
CA ARG A 45 -4.25 -15.22 -36.91
C ARG A 45 -4.59 -13.93 -37.66
N GLY A 46 -3.74 -12.91 -37.57
CA GLY A 46 -4.00 -11.60 -38.13
C GLY A 46 -5.00 -10.82 -37.28
N GLY A 47 -4.63 -9.58 -36.99
CA GLY A 47 -5.47 -8.57 -36.34
C GLY A 47 -5.00 -7.18 -36.80
N GLU A 48 -5.81 -6.15 -36.59
CA GLU A 48 -5.33 -4.79 -36.85
C GLU A 48 -4.12 -4.49 -35.94
N PRO A 49 -3.05 -3.87 -36.47
CA PRO A 49 -1.92 -3.47 -35.64
C PRO A 49 -2.42 -2.61 -34.48
N THR A 50 -2.05 -2.95 -33.26
CA THR A 50 -2.38 -2.18 -32.04
C THR A 50 -2.01 -0.70 -32.15
N GLN A 51 -1.09 -0.38 -33.04
CA GLN A 51 -0.58 0.94 -33.34
C GLN A 51 -1.66 1.84 -33.95
N LYS A 52 -2.52 1.29 -34.80
CA LYS A 52 -3.65 2.00 -35.38
C LYS A 52 -4.70 2.30 -34.31
N ILE A 53 -5.02 1.28 -33.49
CA ILE A 53 -5.92 1.42 -32.34
C ILE A 53 -5.40 2.48 -31.35
N MET A 54 -4.09 2.51 -31.11
CA MET A 54 -3.47 3.45 -30.18
C MET A 54 -3.45 4.88 -30.72
N ALA A 55 -3.25 5.05 -32.04
CA ALA A 55 -3.39 6.35 -32.71
C ALA A 55 -4.82 6.90 -32.55
N ASP A 56 -5.81 6.05 -32.84
CA ASP A 56 -7.22 6.43 -32.81
C ASP A 56 -7.71 6.77 -31.39
N ILE A 57 -7.25 6.05 -30.37
CA ILE A 57 -7.64 6.29 -28.96
C ILE A 57 -7.01 7.59 -28.42
N LEU A 58 -5.77 7.88 -28.81
CA LEU A 58 -4.99 8.99 -28.26
C LEU A 58 -5.03 10.25 -29.15
N ASP A 59 -5.69 10.18 -30.30
CA ASP A 59 -5.75 11.25 -31.32
C ASP A 59 -4.35 11.75 -31.70
N LEU A 60 -3.42 10.81 -31.92
CA LEU A 60 -2.01 11.11 -32.19
C LEU A 60 -1.68 10.98 -33.67
N ASP A 61 -0.80 11.86 -34.15
CA ASP A 61 -0.21 11.71 -35.47
C ASP A 61 0.89 10.61 -35.50
N ALA A 62 1.36 10.28 -36.72
CA ALA A 62 2.35 9.22 -36.90
C ALA A 62 3.69 9.50 -36.20
N HIS A 63 4.08 10.76 -36.07
CA HIS A 63 5.33 11.17 -35.44
C HIS A 63 5.22 11.09 -33.91
N GLU A 64 4.12 11.58 -33.35
CA GLU A 64 3.80 11.49 -31.93
C GLU A 64 3.69 10.04 -31.47
N LEU A 65 3.04 9.18 -32.27
CA LEU A 65 2.96 7.75 -31.97
C LEU A 65 4.32 7.06 -31.96
N GLN A 66 5.23 7.49 -32.84
CA GLN A 66 6.60 6.98 -32.87
C GLN A 66 7.40 7.43 -31.65
N GLN A 67 7.19 8.66 -31.19
CA GLN A 67 7.79 9.16 -29.95
C GLN A 67 7.30 8.39 -28.72
N VAL A 68 5.98 8.24 -28.56
CA VAL A 68 5.37 7.46 -27.47
C VAL A 68 5.91 6.03 -27.46
N ARG A 69 5.96 5.38 -28.64
CA ARG A 69 6.51 4.02 -28.76
C ARG A 69 7.97 3.94 -28.35
N SER A 70 8.80 4.91 -28.77
CA SER A 70 10.22 4.92 -28.43
C SER A 70 10.44 5.08 -26.93
N GLN A 71 9.67 5.95 -26.27
CA GLN A 71 9.69 6.12 -24.82
C GLN A 71 9.26 4.84 -24.10
N GLU A 72 8.23 4.17 -24.59
CA GLU A 72 7.70 2.96 -23.96
C GLU A 72 8.63 1.75 -24.16
N LEU A 73 9.33 1.66 -25.30
CA LEU A 73 10.40 0.69 -25.50
C LEU A 73 11.57 0.92 -24.53
N GLU A 74 11.95 2.17 -24.29
CA GLU A 74 13.00 2.50 -23.32
C GLU A 74 12.55 2.23 -21.88
N ARG A 75 11.27 2.43 -21.54
CA ARG A 75 10.69 1.99 -20.26
C ARG A 75 10.70 0.47 -20.08
N LEU A 76 10.39 -0.28 -21.12
CA LEU A 76 10.47 -1.74 -21.10
C LEU A 76 11.92 -2.21 -20.89
N ARG A 77 12.86 -1.62 -21.61
CA ARG A 77 14.30 -1.93 -21.52
C ARG A 77 14.92 -1.55 -20.18
N SER A 78 14.54 -0.41 -19.62
CA SER A 78 15.01 0.08 -18.33
C SER A 78 14.39 -0.65 -17.14
N GLY A 79 13.45 -1.58 -17.36
CA GLY A 79 12.79 -2.31 -16.29
C GLY A 79 11.75 -1.48 -15.54
N ALA A 80 11.19 -0.43 -16.14
CA ALA A 80 10.15 0.42 -15.52
C ALA A 80 8.87 -0.35 -15.12
N TYR A 81 8.69 -1.57 -15.66
CA TYR A 81 7.59 -2.48 -15.33
C TYR A 81 8.01 -3.65 -14.42
N GLN A 82 9.23 -3.62 -13.85
CA GLN A 82 9.57 -4.51 -12.74
C GLN A 82 8.73 -4.11 -11.52
N GLN A 83 8.39 -5.10 -10.67
CA GLN A 83 7.48 -4.89 -9.55
C GLN A 83 7.91 -3.71 -8.66
N ASP A 84 9.20 -3.57 -8.39
CA ASP A 84 9.74 -2.47 -7.58
C ASP A 84 9.63 -1.12 -8.29
N ALA A 85 9.81 -1.07 -9.61
CA ALA A 85 9.66 0.15 -10.40
C ALA A 85 8.19 0.58 -10.52
N ILE A 86 7.27 -0.39 -10.63
CA ILE A 86 5.82 -0.15 -10.60
C ILE A 86 5.42 0.39 -9.23
N ILE A 87 5.85 -0.27 -8.15
CA ILE A 87 5.59 0.19 -6.77
C ILE A 87 6.15 1.60 -6.59
N SER A 88 7.38 1.85 -7.01
CA SER A 88 8.01 3.18 -6.97
C SER A 88 7.23 4.23 -7.76
N SER A 89 6.65 3.87 -8.92
CA SER A 89 5.84 4.79 -9.73
C SER A 89 4.47 5.12 -9.13
N MET A 90 3.98 4.27 -8.22
CA MET A 90 2.74 4.49 -7.48
C MET A 90 2.95 5.27 -6.18
N MET A 91 4.20 5.40 -5.74
CA MET A 91 4.54 6.18 -4.56
C MET A 91 4.62 7.67 -4.91
N PRO A 92 4.17 8.57 -4.01
CA PRO A 92 4.35 10.00 -4.21
C PRO A 92 5.84 10.35 -4.17
N ASP A 93 6.22 11.36 -4.95
CA ASP A 93 7.54 11.96 -4.85
C ASP A 93 7.66 12.67 -3.49
N PHE A 94 8.64 12.25 -2.68
CA PHE A 94 8.95 12.87 -1.39
C PHE A 94 10.02 13.97 -1.57
N PRO A 95 10.01 15.03 -0.75
CA PRO A 95 9.08 15.30 0.35
C PRO A 95 7.74 15.86 -0.14
N VAL A 96 6.66 15.45 0.51
CA VAL A 96 5.34 16.06 0.36
C VAL A 96 5.17 17.12 1.44
N GLN A 97 4.84 18.35 1.06
CA GLN A 97 4.72 19.47 2.01
C GLN A 97 3.49 20.33 1.70
N THR A 98 3.01 21.00 2.74
CA THR A 98 1.99 22.05 2.66
C THR A 98 2.46 23.31 3.37
N THR A 99 1.72 24.40 3.19
CA THR A 99 1.97 25.67 3.89
C THR A 99 1.63 25.62 5.38
N ARG A 100 0.81 24.64 5.81
CA ARG A 100 0.33 24.54 7.20
C ARG A 100 1.35 23.87 8.12
N LYS A 101 1.49 24.44 9.32
CA LYS A 101 2.41 23.94 10.36
C LYS A 101 1.65 23.12 11.39
N GLU A 102 2.40 22.28 12.11
CA GLU A 102 1.89 21.62 13.31
C GLU A 102 1.91 22.57 14.51
N GLU A 103 0.77 22.71 15.19
CA GLU A 103 0.60 23.67 16.30
C GLU A 103 -0.10 23.04 17.50
N LYS A 104 0.14 23.58 18.71
CA LYS A 104 -0.50 23.07 19.94
C LYS A 104 -1.86 23.72 20.13
N PHE A 105 -2.89 22.89 20.09
CA PHE A 105 -4.27 23.30 20.35
C PHE A 105 -4.66 23.13 21.81
N LYS A 106 -5.61 23.94 22.25
CA LYS A 106 -6.39 23.60 23.45
C LYS A 106 -7.39 22.54 23.02
N SER A 107 -7.67 21.56 23.88
CA SER A 107 -8.35 20.30 23.51
C SER A 107 -9.81 20.42 23.03
N GLN A 108 -10.28 21.60 22.64
CA GLN A 108 -11.64 21.92 22.20
C GLN A 108 -11.68 22.97 21.09
N ASP A 109 -10.59 23.19 20.35
CA ASP A 109 -10.62 24.10 19.21
C ASP A 109 -11.46 23.45 18.10
N PHE A 110 -12.76 23.78 18.10
CA PHE A 110 -13.76 23.33 17.14
C PHE A 110 -14.19 24.52 16.29
N ILE A 111 -13.99 24.40 14.98
CA ILE A 111 -14.48 25.39 14.01
C ILE A 111 -15.78 24.83 13.45
N GLU A 112 -16.91 25.32 13.95
CA GLU A 112 -18.24 24.90 13.50
C GLU A 112 -18.45 25.34 12.05
N THR A 113 -18.54 24.38 11.14
CA THR A 113 -18.78 24.63 9.72
C THR A 113 -19.48 23.40 9.15
N ARG A 114 -20.59 23.61 8.43
CA ARG A 114 -21.30 22.50 7.81
C ARG A 114 -20.64 22.12 6.49
N PHE A 115 -20.09 20.91 6.44
CA PHE A 115 -19.48 20.37 5.24
C PHE A 115 -20.26 19.17 4.69
N GLU A 116 -20.39 19.10 3.37
CA GLU A 116 -20.88 17.91 2.69
C GLU A 116 -19.78 16.85 2.63
N ILE A 117 -19.62 16.11 3.73
CA ILE A 117 -18.62 15.03 3.84
C ILE A 117 -19.32 13.76 4.33
N HIS A 118 -19.22 12.67 3.57
CA HIS A 118 -19.81 11.39 3.97
C HIS A 118 -18.92 10.55 4.90
N ARG A 119 -17.62 10.83 4.92
CA ARG A 119 -16.63 10.12 5.75
C ARG A 119 -15.65 11.10 6.37
N PRO A 120 -15.46 11.10 7.71
CA PRO A 120 -14.51 11.99 8.36
C PRO A 120 -13.10 11.87 7.75
N LEU A 121 -12.43 13.01 7.60
CA LEU A 121 -11.09 13.09 7.03
C LEU A 121 -10.12 13.54 8.11
N VAL A 122 -9.00 12.84 8.26
CA VAL A 122 -7.93 13.22 9.17
C VAL A 122 -6.76 13.72 8.34
N LEU A 123 -6.27 14.92 8.64
CA LEU A 123 -5.10 15.51 8.01
C LEU A 123 -3.95 15.54 9.01
N LEU A 124 -2.83 14.92 8.64
CA LEU A 124 -1.64 14.78 9.47
C LEU A 124 -0.43 15.38 8.76
N GLY A 125 0.45 15.99 9.54
CA GLY A 125 1.86 16.13 9.15
C GLY A 125 2.67 14.91 9.60
N ASP A 126 3.98 14.95 9.36
CA ASP A 126 4.93 13.93 9.80
C ASP A 126 5.65 14.27 11.10
N GLY A 127 5.27 15.38 11.73
CA GLY A 127 5.87 15.85 12.96
C GLY A 127 5.39 15.09 14.20
N PRO A 128 6.05 15.35 15.34
CA PRO A 128 5.76 14.66 16.59
C PRO A 128 4.38 15.02 17.16
N MET A 129 3.74 16.10 16.71
CA MET A 129 2.40 16.47 17.18
C MET A 129 1.35 15.61 16.52
N SER A 130 1.39 15.50 15.19
CA SER A 130 0.52 14.61 14.43
C SER A 130 0.67 13.16 14.90
N LEU A 131 1.89 12.72 15.19
CA LEU A 131 2.14 11.36 15.69
C LEU A 131 1.44 11.11 17.03
N ARG A 132 1.63 12.00 18.02
CA ARG A 132 0.98 11.87 19.35
C ARG A 132 -0.54 11.96 19.26
N TRP A 133 -1.05 12.86 18.42
CA TRP A 133 -2.48 13.02 18.23
C TRP A 133 -3.10 11.76 17.63
N LEU A 134 -2.46 11.17 16.61
CA LEU A 134 -2.91 9.91 16.02
C LEU A 134 -2.86 8.78 17.05
N GLN A 135 -1.79 8.68 17.85
CA GLN A 135 -1.71 7.67 18.92
C GLN A 135 -2.89 7.76 19.90
N LYS A 136 -3.21 8.98 20.36
CA LYS A 136 -4.29 9.24 21.30
C LYS A 136 -5.67 8.92 20.72
N ASN A 137 -5.90 9.23 19.44
CA ASN A 137 -7.22 9.17 18.82
C ASN A 137 -7.45 7.92 17.94
N SER A 138 -6.42 7.12 17.68
CA SER A 138 -6.43 6.00 16.72
C SER A 138 -7.63 5.06 16.84
N ARG A 139 -8.00 4.65 18.06
CA ARG A 139 -9.17 3.78 18.29
C ARG A 139 -10.46 4.43 17.80
N ARG A 140 -10.71 5.67 18.22
CA ARG A 140 -11.92 6.41 17.85
C ARG A 140 -12.00 6.67 16.35
N LEU A 141 -10.87 7.01 15.73
CA LEU A 141 -10.78 7.23 14.29
C LEU A 141 -11.12 5.98 13.48
N LYS A 142 -10.68 4.79 13.95
CA LYS A 142 -11.05 3.50 13.35
C LYS A 142 -12.54 3.21 13.49
N GLU A 143 -13.13 3.49 14.65
CA GLU A 143 -14.58 3.30 14.89
C GLU A 143 -15.46 4.15 13.96
N ILE A 144 -15.08 5.42 13.75
CA ILE A 144 -15.79 6.31 12.81
C ILE A 144 -15.38 6.11 11.34
N ARG A 145 -14.51 5.12 11.07
CA ARG A 145 -13.96 4.82 9.74
C ARG A 145 -13.38 6.06 9.06
N ALA A 146 -12.65 6.89 9.82
CA ALA A 146 -12.00 8.08 9.30
C ALA A 146 -10.98 7.71 8.23
N PHE A 147 -10.91 8.50 7.16
CA PHE A 147 -9.89 8.39 6.14
C PHE A 147 -8.68 9.24 6.54
N VAL A 148 -7.50 8.63 6.65
CA VAL A 148 -6.30 9.31 7.16
C VAL A 148 -5.39 9.69 6.01
N LEU A 149 -5.12 10.99 5.91
CA LEU A 149 -4.30 11.60 4.89
C LEU A 149 -3.09 12.26 5.55
N MET A 150 -1.90 11.90 5.08
CA MET A 150 -0.68 12.65 5.36
C MET A 150 -0.50 13.72 4.29
N VAL A 151 -0.56 14.98 4.71
CA VAL A 151 -0.37 16.14 3.82
C VAL A 151 1.05 16.68 3.90
N ASN A 152 1.77 16.41 5.00
CA ASN A 152 3.22 16.58 5.07
C ASN A 152 3.87 15.22 5.36
N ALA A 153 4.90 14.87 4.58
CA ALA A 153 5.72 13.70 4.76
C ALA A 153 7.11 13.92 4.13
N GLU A 154 8.15 13.90 4.95
CA GLU A 154 9.54 14.03 4.52
C GLU A 154 10.03 12.81 3.74
N SER A 155 9.56 11.63 4.12
CA SER A 155 10.01 10.35 3.55
C SER A 155 8.96 9.26 3.68
N GLN A 156 9.18 8.16 2.96
CA GLN A 156 8.42 6.93 3.15
C GLN A 156 8.54 6.37 4.58
N GLU A 157 9.71 6.52 5.22
CA GLU A 157 9.90 6.10 6.60
C GLU A 157 9.00 6.88 7.56
N SER A 158 8.80 8.18 7.30
CA SER A 158 7.83 9.00 8.04
C SER A 158 6.43 8.40 7.92
N VAL A 159 5.97 8.05 6.72
CA VAL A 159 4.66 7.40 6.52
C VAL A 159 4.56 6.07 7.27
N PHE A 160 5.62 5.26 7.23
CA PHE A 160 5.65 3.98 7.93
C PHE A 160 5.44 4.13 9.44
N LYS A 161 5.98 5.18 10.07
CA LYS A 161 5.79 5.44 11.51
C LYS A 161 4.30 5.59 11.86
N PHE A 162 3.53 6.27 11.02
CA PHE A 162 2.09 6.46 11.22
C PHE A 162 1.30 5.19 10.89
N SER A 163 1.69 4.46 9.84
CA SER A 163 1.03 3.20 9.44
C SER A 163 1.09 2.14 10.56
N ARG A 164 2.17 2.11 11.36
CA ARG A 164 2.28 1.21 12.53
C ARG A 164 1.21 1.47 13.60
N ILE A 165 0.63 2.66 13.64
CA ILE A 165 -0.40 3.05 14.62
C ILE A 165 -1.80 2.84 14.04
N TYR A 166 -2.04 3.31 12.82
CA TYR A 166 -3.37 3.30 12.21
C TYR A 166 -3.66 2.07 11.34
N GLY A 167 -2.63 1.37 10.89
CA GLY A 167 -2.69 0.34 9.85
C GLY A 167 -2.41 0.93 8.47
N ASP A 168 -2.59 0.10 7.43
CA ASP A 168 -2.25 0.45 6.04
C ASP A 168 -3.21 1.45 5.39
N ASN A 169 -4.24 1.91 6.11
CA ASN A 169 -5.23 2.88 5.64
C ASN A 169 -4.76 4.33 5.79
N ILE A 170 -3.49 4.60 5.52
CA ILE A 170 -2.92 5.95 5.46
C ILE A 170 -2.50 6.21 4.02
N SER A 171 -3.01 7.29 3.44
CA SER A 171 -2.59 7.75 2.13
C SER A 171 -1.82 9.06 2.26
N VAL A 172 -0.82 9.25 1.42
CA VAL A 172 -0.14 10.54 1.29
C VAL A 172 -0.86 11.34 0.20
N LEU A 173 -1.16 12.60 0.47
CA LEU A 173 -1.85 13.49 -0.46
C LEU A 173 -0.90 14.60 -0.94
N PRO A 174 -0.37 14.50 -2.17
CA PRO A 174 0.31 15.63 -2.81
C PRO A 174 -0.62 16.83 -2.94
N LYS A 175 -0.07 18.04 -2.82
CA LYS A 175 -0.83 19.31 -2.88
C LYS A 175 -1.95 19.39 -1.84
N GLY A 176 -1.64 18.96 -0.61
CA GLY A 176 -2.58 18.99 0.51
C GLY A 176 -3.14 20.38 0.85
N ASP A 177 -2.50 21.48 0.43
CA ASP A 177 -3.04 22.84 0.61
C ASP A 177 -4.43 23.00 0.00
N VAL A 178 -4.75 22.32 -1.11
CA VAL A 178 -6.08 22.38 -1.72
C VAL A 178 -7.17 21.92 -0.76
N ILE A 179 -6.91 20.84 -0.01
CA ILE A 179 -7.89 20.33 0.97
C ILE A 179 -7.89 21.18 2.24
N LEU A 180 -6.72 21.65 2.68
CA LEU A 180 -6.58 22.49 3.87
C LEU A 180 -7.31 23.83 3.68
N ASP A 181 -7.18 24.46 2.51
CA ASP A 181 -7.85 25.71 2.18
C ASP A 181 -9.36 25.51 2.01
N LYS A 182 -9.78 24.44 1.31
CA LYS A 182 -11.21 24.13 1.10
C LYS A 182 -11.98 24.00 2.42
N TYR A 183 -11.38 23.34 3.41
CA TYR A 183 -11.99 23.12 4.72
C TYR A 183 -11.53 24.12 5.78
N GLN A 184 -10.83 25.18 5.37
CA GLN A 184 -10.34 26.25 6.25
C GLN A 184 -9.57 25.73 7.48
N VAL A 185 -8.78 24.68 7.27
CA VAL A 185 -7.96 24.07 8.32
C VAL A 185 -6.80 25.01 8.65
N PRO A 186 -6.73 25.54 9.89
CA PRO A 186 -5.72 26.54 10.23
C PRO A 186 -4.35 25.92 10.43
N SER A 187 -4.28 24.70 10.95
CA SER A 187 -3.02 24.02 11.27
C SER A 187 -3.20 22.51 11.44
N LEU A 188 -2.10 21.78 11.63
CA LEU A 188 -2.09 20.33 11.75
C LEU A 188 -1.80 19.89 13.19
N PRO A 189 -2.22 18.67 13.60
CA PRO A 189 -3.15 17.77 12.91
C PRO A 189 -4.61 18.25 12.98
N ALA A 190 -5.49 17.72 12.14
CA ALA A 190 -6.91 18.07 12.14
C ALA A 190 -7.82 16.88 11.77
N LEU A 191 -9.02 16.85 12.32
CA LEU A 191 -10.13 15.98 11.94
C LEU A 191 -11.27 16.82 11.37
N ILE A 192 -11.62 16.57 10.13
CA ILE A 192 -12.73 17.21 9.43
C ILE A 192 -13.92 16.25 9.45
N THR A 193 -15.07 16.77 9.88
CA THR A 193 -16.35 16.05 9.95
C THR A 193 -17.45 16.85 9.26
N GLN A 194 -18.69 16.36 9.32
CA GLN A 194 -19.86 17.13 8.84
C GLN A 194 -20.10 18.39 9.66
N ASP A 195 -19.76 18.35 10.95
CA ASP A 195 -20.05 19.42 11.90
C ASP A 195 -18.97 20.50 11.93
N GLY A 196 -17.75 20.16 11.46
CA GLY A 196 -16.65 21.09 11.43
C GLY A 196 -15.27 20.44 11.52
N VAL A 197 -14.29 21.26 11.90
CA VAL A 197 -12.88 20.88 12.08
C VAL A 197 -12.56 20.78 13.58
N TYR A 198 -11.92 19.67 13.99
CA TYR A 198 -11.41 19.42 15.34
C TYR A 198 -9.89 19.31 15.34
N GLN A 199 -9.23 19.87 16.35
CA GLN A 199 -7.77 19.84 16.48
C GLN A 199 -7.32 19.43 17.90
#